data_AF-A0A1J7CJC2-F1
#
_entry.id   AF-A0A1J7CJC2-F1
#
_cell.length_a   1.000
_cell.length_b   1.000
_cell.length_c   1.000
_cell.angle_alpha   90.00
_cell.angle_beta   90.00
_cell.angle_gamma   90.00
#
_symmetry.space_group_name_H-M   'P 1'
#
loop_
_entity.id
_entity.type
_entity.pdbx_description
1 polymer ?
#
loop_
_entity_poly.entity_id
_entity_poly.type
_entity_poly.pdbx_seq_one_letter_code
_entity_poly.pdbx_strand_id
1 'polypeptide(L)'
;LYVHIPFCHKLCYFCGCNKIVTRHGAKVDEYLATLAREIRARAPLFAGRHVSQMHWGGGTPTFLSVAQTARLMALLREHFSFAADAELSIEIDPRDIPLDLIDDLQRQGFNRISVGVQDFNGEVQRLINREQDEALIFGLIERATRLGFRSTNIDLIYGLPRQTRDRFAYTLQRVIALGPQRLSVFNYAHMPSLFAAQRKFKDADLPDAGQKLALLQHSIMTLTDAGYQFIGMDHFARPDDELALAQRAGRLHRNFQGYTTQGECDLLGLGLSAISMIGDHYAQNQKVMGSYRDSVERQGNGLWRGVALSRDDCLRRDVIKALICQFRLDFNVIETAYGIQFTDYFAEDLAQMAPLVEDGLVTMNAGALEITARGRLLVRNICMCFDAYLRASQRQRQFSRVI
;
A
#
# COMPACT_ATOMS: atom_id res chain seq x y z
N LEU A 1 1.90 -0.50 14.05
CA LEU A 1 0.51 0.01 14.18
C LEU A 1 0.03 0.56 12.84
N TYR A 2 -1.22 0.30 12.48
CA TYR A 2 -1.91 1.00 11.40
C TYR A 2 -3.20 1.60 11.95
N VAL A 3 -3.46 2.87 11.64
CA VAL A 3 -4.69 3.55 12.06
C VAL A 3 -5.42 4.02 10.81
N HIS A 4 -6.65 3.52 10.62
CA HIS A 4 -7.47 3.91 9.49
C HIS A 4 -8.30 5.15 9.82
N ILE A 5 -8.15 6.23 9.05
CA ILE A 5 -8.98 7.43 9.13
C ILE A 5 -9.81 7.53 7.84
N PRO A 6 -11.11 7.17 7.87
CA PRO A 6 -11.86 6.95 6.64
C PRO A 6 -12.38 8.23 5.97
N PHE A 7 -12.19 9.41 6.55
CA PHE A 7 -12.88 10.63 6.09
C PHE A 7 -12.17 11.32 4.92
N CYS A 8 -12.95 11.86 3.99
CA CYS A 8 -12.45 12.72 2.90
C CYS A 8 -13.37 13.92 2.69
N HIS A 9 -12.81 15.10 2.35
CA HIS A 9 -13.59 16.30 2.02
C HIS A 9 -14.33 16.19 0.69
N LYS A 10 -13.68 15.61 -0.33
CA LYS A 10 -14.19 15.53 -1.70
C LYS A 10 -14.12 14.11 -2.26
N LEU A 11 -15.11 13.73 -3.05
CA LEU A 11 -15.16 12.44 -3.74
C LEU A 11 -14.25 12.44 -4.98
N CYS A 12 -13.05 11.86 -4.89
CA CYS A 12 -12.25 11.53 -6.07
C CYS A 12 -12.89 10.35 -6.82
N TYR A 13 -13.10 10.48 -8.14
CA TYR A 13 -13.90 9.52 -8.91
C TYR A 13 -13.16 8.20 -9.18
N PHE A 14 -11.83 8.20 -9.16
CA PHE A 14 -11.02 6.99 -9.34
C PHE A 14 -10.96 6.10 -8.08
N CYS A 15 -11.20 6.67 -6.90
CA CYS A 15 -10.80 6.10 -5.62
C CYS A 15 -11.54 4.77 -5.30
N GLY A 16 -10.77 3.71 -5.06
CA GLY A 16 -11.26 2.41 -4.59
C GLY A 16 -11.01 2.13 -3.10
N CYS A 17 -10.52 3.12 -2.35
CA CYS A 17 -10.21 2.98 -0.92
C CYS A 17 -11.50 2.85 -0.09
N ASN A 18 -11.41 2.22 1.10
CA ASN A 18 -12.46 2.36 2.10
C ASN A 18 -12.43 3.79 2.62
N LYS A 19 -13.48 4.55 2.34
CA LYS A 19 -13.59 5.96 2.72
C LYS A 19 -15.04 6.39 2.87
N ILE A 20 -15.22 7.53 3.52
CA ILE A 20 -16.49 8.20 3.79
C ILE A 20 -16.31 9.68 3.43
N VAL A 21 -17.00 10.13 2.39
CA VAL A 21 -17.02 11.55 2.02
C VAL A 21 -18.05 12.25 2.90
N THR A 22 -17.62 13.26 3.65
CA THR A 22 -18.49 13.99 4.58
C THR A 22 -18.02 15.43 4.76
N ARG A 23 -18.96 16.32 5.06
CA ARG A 23 -18.70 17.69 5.53
C ARG A 23 -19.06 17.90 7.01
N HIS A 24 -19.56 16.85 7.67
CA HIS A 24 -20.06 16.93 9.04
C HIS A 24 -18.96 16.58 10.05
N GLY A 25 -18.43 17.59 10.75
CA GLY A 25 -17.39 17.40 11.78
C GLY A 25 -17.80 16.48 12.93
N ALA A 26 -19.07 16.52 13.36
CA ALA A 26 -19.56 15.67 14.46
C ALA A 26 -19.33 14.17 14.22
N LYS A 27 -19.44 13.70 12.96
CA LYS A 27 -19.17 12.30 12.60
C LYS A 27 -17.72 11.89 12.83
N VAL A 28 -16.79 12.85 12.77
CA VAL A 28 -15.36 12.60 13.03
C VAL A 28 -15.12 12.43 14.52
N ASP A 29 -15.69 13.28 15.36
CA ASP A 29 -15.54 13.15 16.81
C ASP A 29 -16.19 11.86 17.35
N GLU A 30 -17.35 11.47 16.82
CA GLU A 30 -17.99 10.17 17.11
C GLU A 30 -17.08 8.98 16.74
N TYR A 31 -16.44 9.05 15.58
CA TYR A 31 -15.48 8.02 15.16
C TYR A 31 -14.24 7.99 16.04
N LEU A 32 -13.66 9.15 16.36
CA LEU A 32 -12.50 9.22 17.25
C LEU A 32 -12.82 8.74 18.67
N ALA A 33 -14.04 8.97 19.16
CA ALA A 33 -14.48 8.41 20.44
C ALA A 33 -14.58 6.87 20.37
N THR A 34 -15.10 6.32 19.27
CA THR A 34 -15.14 4.87 19.03
C THR A 34 -13.73 4.28 18.94
N LEU A 35 -12.86 4.88 18.13
CA LEU A 35 -11.46 4.49 17.97
C LEU A 35 -10.72 4.54 19.32
N ALA A 36 -10.99 5.55 20.15
CA ALA A 36 -10.39 5.66 21.47
C ALA A 36 -10.81 4.51 22.40
N ARG A 37 -12.06 4.05 22.32
CA ARG A 37 -12.52 2.86 23.05
C ARG A 37 -11.82 1.59 22.56
N GLU A 38 -11.66 1.45 21.24
CA GLU A 38 -10.92 0.32 20.66
C GLU A 38 -9.46 0.32 21.11
N ILE A 39 -8.77 1.47 21.05
CA ILE A 39 -7.38 1.60 21.50
C ILE A 39 -7.24 1.16 22.96
N ARG A 40 -8.07 1.69 23.86
CA ARG A 40 -8.04 1.35 25.29
C ARG A 40 -8.25 -0.12 25.57
N ALA A 41 -9.14 -0.77 24.84
CA ALA A 41 -9.46 -2.17 25.03
C ALA A 41 -8.42 -3.10 24.40
N ARG A 42 -7.83 -2.72 23.25
CA ARG A 42 -6.87 -3.56 22.51
C ARG A 42 -5.45 -3.43 23.04
N ALA A 43 -5.02 -2.23 23.44
CA ALA A 43 -3.64 -1.97 23.82
C ALA A 43 -3.10 -2.85 24.97
N PRO A 44 -3.86 -3.19 26.02
CA PRO A 44 -3.37 -4.08 27.09
C PRO A 44 -2.90 -5.45 26.60
N LEU A 45 -3.45 -5.95 25.48
CA LEU A 45 -3.03 -7.22 24.87
C LEU A 45 -1.63 -7.18 24.27
N PHE A 46 -1.07 -5.97 24.09
CA PHE A 46 0.25 -5.71 23.56
C PHE A 46 1.17 -5.09 24.62
N ALA A 47 0.82 -5.21 25.91
CA ALA A 47 1.70 -4.84 26.99
C ALA A 47 3.05 -5.58 26.85
N GLY A 48 4.15 -4.84 26.92
CA GLY A 48 5.51 -5.37 26.71
C GLY A 48 5.98 -5.40 25.25
N ARG A 49 5.15 -5.00 24.28
CA ARG A 49 5.60 -4.76 22.89
C ARG A 49 6.03 -3.30 22.72
N HIS A 50 7.00 -3.08 21.83
CA HIS A 50 7.40 -1.76 21.38
C HIS A 50 6.91 -1.49 19.96
N VAL A 51 6.35 -0.30 19.72
CA VAL A 51 5.94 0.17 18.40
C VAL A 51 7.16 0.71 17.68
N SER A 52 7.67 -0.05 16.71
CA SER A 52 8.74 0.38 15.79
C SER A 52 8.22 1.16 14.58
N GLN A 53 6.94 0.97 14.21
CA GLN A 53 6.33 1.64 13.07
C GLN A 53 4.85 1.94 13.32
N MET A 54 4.41 3.13 12.90
CA MET A 54 3.01 3.53 12.82
C MET A 54 2.71 4.20 11.48
N HIS A 55 1.59 3.84 10.90
CA HIS A 55 1.08 4.47 9.69
C HIS A 55 -0.38 4.89 9.86
N TRP A 56 -0.68 6.14 9.52
CA TRP A 56 -2.05 6.64 9.41
C TRP A 56 -2.41 6.75 7.93
N GLY A 57 -3.44 6.03 7.51
CA GLY A 57 -3.91 6.02 6.13
C GLY A 57 -5.42 5.89 6.04
N GLY A 58 -5.92 5.63 4.83
CA GLY A 58 -7.31 5.25 4.59
C GLY A 58 -8.05 6.16 3.61
N GLY A 59 -8.86 7.05 4.15
CA GLY A 59 -9.44 8.15 3.38
C GLY A 59 -8.44 9.29 3.28
N THR A 60 -8.46 10.16 4.29
CA THR A 60 -7.56 11.31 4.40
C THR A 60 -7.27 11.56 5.87
N PRO A 61 -6.16 11.05 6.42
CA PRO A 61 -5.76 11.32 7.81
C PRO A 61 -5.70 12.82 8.15
N THR A 62 -5.22 13.64 7.21
CA THR A 62 -5.20 15.11 7.34
C THR A 62 -6.58 15.78 7.23
N PHE A 63 -7.67 15.02 7.19
CA PHE A 63 -9.01 15.53 7.47
C PHE A 63 -9.15 15.95 8.94
N LEU A 64 -8.43 15.26 9.84
CA LEU A 64 -8.44 15.58 11.26
C LEU A 64 -7.84 16.97 11.48
N SER A 65 -8.46 17.76 12.36
CA SER A 65 -7.86 19.02 12.80
C SER A 65 -6.56 18.77 13.57
N VAL A 66 -5.72 19.78 13.71
CA VAL A 66 -4.48 19.71 14.50
C VAL A 66 -4.77 19.22 15.93
N ALA A 67 -5.83 19.71 16.56
CA ALA A 67 -6.25 19.31 17.90
C ALA A 67 -6.70 17.82 17.96
N GLN A 68 -7.45 17.36 16.96
CA GLN A 68 -7.86 15.96 16.86
C GLN A 68 -6.67 15.02 16.64
N THR A 69 -5.74 15.42 15.77
CA THR A 69 -4.49 14.70 15.48
C THR A 69 -3.64 14.58 16.75
N ALA A 70 -3.42 15.68 17.47
CA ALA A 70 -2.68 15.71 18.72
C ALA A 70 -3.33 14.83 19.80
N ARG A 71 -4.67 14.89 19.94
CA ARG A 71 -5.41 14.05 20.89
C ARG A 71 -5.28 12.57 20.59
N LEU A 72 -5.38 12.16 19.32
CA LEU A 72 -5.24 10.77 18.93
C LEU A 72 -3.80 10.27 19.12
N MET A 73 -2.80 11.09 18.78
CA MET A 73 -1.40 10.77 19.04
C MET A 73 -1.10 10.63 20.54
N ALA A 74 -1.62 11.54 21.37
CA ALA A 74 -1.47 11.45 22.82
C ALA A 74 -2.06 10.14 23.36
N LEU A 75 -3.28 9.78 22.92
CA LEU A 75 -3.91 8.53 23.31
C LEU A 75 -3.11 7.29 22.88
N LEU A 76 -2.56 7.28 21.66
CA LEU A 76 -1.72 6.18 21.20
C LEU A 76 -0.45 6.05 22.05
N ARG A 77 0.21 7.18 22.39
CA ARG A 77 1.41 7.19 23.24
C ARG A 77 1.14 6.84 24.69
N GLU A 78 -0.06 7.14 25.19
CA GLU A 78 -0.52 6.74 26.53
C GLU A 78 -0.66 5.21 26.63
N HIS A 79 -1.16 4.57 25.57
CA HIS A 79 -1.51 3.15 25.61
C HIS A 79 -0.49 2.20 24.97
N PHE A 80 0.38 2.69 24.09
CA PHE A 80 1.42 1.89 23.45
C PHE A 80 2.81 2.47 23.74
N SER A 81 3.78 1.59 23.99
CA SER A 81 5.18 1.98 24.14
C SER A 81 5.82 2.16 22.77
N PHE A 82 6.24 3.37 22.41
CA PHE A 82 6.93 3.65 21.14
C PHE A 82 8.45 3.52 21.28
N ALA A 83 9.10 2.94 20.27
CA ALA A 83 10.55 3.04 20.16
C ALA A 83 10.98 4.49 19.91
N ALA A 84 12.15 4.88 20.38
CA ALA A 84 12.65 6.26 20.26
C ALA A 84 12.87 6.67 18.79
N ASP A 85 13.22 5.72 17.95
CA ASP A 85 13.47 5.85 16.51
C ASP A 85 12.31 5.35 15.65
N ALA A 86 11.11 5.19 16.23
CA ALA A 86 9.95 4.67 15.53
C ALA A 86 9.62 5.45 14.25
N GLU A 87 9.28 4.72 13.18
CA GLU A 87 8.81 5.31 11.94
C GLU A 87 7.33 5.70 12.07
N LEU A 88 7.03 7.00 12.04
CA LEU A 88 5.69 7.54 12.19
C LEU A 88 5.29 8.26 10.89
N SER A 89 4.41 7.61 10.14
CA SER A 89 4.01 8.02 8.79
C SER A 89 2.52 8.39 8.69
N ILE A 90 2.21 9.33 7.81
CA ILE A 90 0.83 9.80 7.56
C ILE A 90 0.60 10.12 6.08
N GLU A 91 -0.57 9.74 5.57
CA GLU A 91 -1.04 10.11 4.22
C GLU A 91 -1.67 11.52 4.22
N ILE A 92 -1.37 12.31 3.18
CA ILE A 92 -1.79 13.70 3.02
C ILE A 92 -2.54 13.88 1.70
N ASP A 93 -3.75 14.45 1.77
CA ASP A 93 -4.41 15.06 0.62
C ASP A 93 -3.99 16.54 0.54
N PRO A 94 -3.27 16.98 -0.51
CA PRO A 94 -2.69 18.32 -0.59
C PRO A 94 -3.71 19.37 -1.06
N ARG A 95 -4.96 19.29 -0.56
CA ARG A 95 -6.05 20.20 -0.90
C ARG A 95 -6.64 20.77 0.37
N ASP A 96 -6.95 22.06 0.35
CA ASP A 96 -7.61 22.76 1.46
C ASP A 96 -6.87 22.65 2.81
N ILE A 97 -5.54 22.47 2.77
CA ILE A 97 -4.67 22.41 3.95
C ILE A 97 -3.65 23.55 3.95
N PRO A 98 -3.32 24.13 5.11
CA PRO A 98 -2.26 25.13 5.21
C PRO A 98 -0.89 24.45 5.23
N LEU A 99 0.15 25.17 4.79
CA LEU A 99 1.52 24.66 4.77
C LEU A 99 2.07 24.34 6.18
N ASP A 100 1.64 25.10 7.19
CA ASP A 100 2.10 24.94 8.57
C ASP A 100 1.59 23.66 9.25
N LEU A 101 0.66 22.93 8.62
CA LEU A 101 0.28 21.59 9.02
C LEU A 101 1.49 20.65 9.13
N ILE A 102 2.50 20.80 8.26
CA ILE A 102 3.70 19.96 8.28
C ILE A 102 4.49 20.15 9.58
N ASP A 103 4.51 21.36 10.15
CA ASP A 103 5.15 21.65 11.44
C ASP A 103 4.34 21.03 12.59
N ASP A 104 3.02 21.08 12.52
CA ASP A 104 2.15 20.43 13.50
C ASP A 104 2.35 18.91 13.51
N LEU A 105 2.47 18.30 12.33
CA LEU A 105 2.76 16.87 12.20
C LEU A 105 4.14 16.54 12.77
N GLN A 106 5.16 17.36 12.48
CA GLN A 106 6.50 17.20 13.03
C GLN A 106 6.49 17.28 14.56
N ARG A 107 5.79 18.27 15.15
CA ARG A 107 5.63 18.44 16.61
C ARG A 107 4.97 17.23 17.27
N GLN A 108 4.09 16.52 16.55
CA GLN A 108 3.45 15.30 17.04
C GLN A 108 4.32 14.05 16.88
N GLY A 109 5.48 14.19 16.23
CA GLY A 109 6.51 13.18 16.04
C GLY A 109 6.41 12.44 14.70
N PHE A 110 5.52 12.84 13.79
CA PHE A 110 5.55 12.28 12.43
C PHE A 110 6.87 12.64 11.76
N ASN A 111 7.47 11.64 11.12
CA ASN A 111 8.79 11.75 10.49
C ASN A 111 8.81 11.22 9.05
N ARG A 112 7.66 10.76 8.54
CA ARG A 112 7.43 10.44 7.12
C ARG A 112 6.05 10.90 6.66
N ILE A 113 5.94 11.24 5.37
CA ILE A 113 4.67 11.59 4.73
C ILE A 113 4.51 10.91 3.38
N SER A 114 3.27 10.61 3.02
CA SER A 114 2.88 10.22 1.66
C SER A 114 1.88 11.23 1.13
N VAL A 115 2.16 11.87 0.01
CA VAL A 115 1.30 12.89 -0.59
C VAL A 115 0.60 12.34 -1.82
N GLY A 116 -0.73 12.32 -1.79
CA GLY A 116 -1.53 11.85 -2.91
C GLY A 116 -1.62 12.88 -4.03
N VAL A 117 -0.75 12.81 -5.05
CA VAL A 117 -0.78 13.75 -6.20
C VAL A 117 -1.63 13.20 -7.34
N GLN A 118 -1.46 11.93 -7.67
CA GLN A 118 -2.15 11.20 -8.75
C GLN A 118 -1.76 11.67 -10.16
N ASP A 119 -1.94 12.96 -10.47
CA ASP A 119 -1.58 13.57 -11.75
C ASP A 119 -1.43 15.11 -11.62
N PHE A 120 -0.48 15.72 -12.33
CA PHE A 120 -0.33 17.19 -12.44
C PHE A 120 -1.10 17.77 -13.63
N ASN A 121 -1.59 16.95 -14.56
CA ASN A 121 -2.33 17.41 -15.72
C ASN A 121 -3.73 17.94 -15.32
N GLY A 122 -3.99 19.22 -15.58
CA GLY A 122 -5.25 19.86 -15.19
C GLY A 122 -6.52 19.29 -15.83
N GLU A 123 -6.44 18.71 -17.04
CA GLU A 123 -7.60 18.05 -17.66
C GLU A 123 -7.92 16.72 -16.96
N VAL A 124 -6.89 15.91 -16.69
CA VAL A 124 -7.04 14.67 -15.93
C VAL A 124 -7.60 14.97 -14.54
N GLN A 125 -7.04 15.96 -13.83
CA GLN A 125 -7.50 16.39 -12.51
C GLN A 125 -8.99 16.76 -12.47
N ARG A 126 -9.48 17.54 -13.45
CA ARG A 126 -10.90 17.89 -13.57
C ARG A 126 -11.77 16.65 -13.76
N LEU A 127 -11.38 15.74 -14.65
CA LEU A 127 -12.16 14.53 -14.93
C LEU A 127 -12.25 13.60 -13.71
N ILE A 128 -11.18 13.53 -12.92
CA ILE A 128 -11.15 12.71 -11.71
C ILE A 128 -11.70 13.40 -10.46
N ASN A 129 -12.15 14.66 -10.59
CA ASN A 129 -12.64 15.52 -9.52
C ASN A 129 -11.61 15.77 -8.40
N ARG A 130 -10.35 15.97 -8.80
CA ARG A 130 -9.19 16.19 -7.93
C ARG A 130 -8.32 17.33 -8.44
N GLU A 131 -8.94 18.47 -8.73
CA GLU A 131 -8.20 19.72 -8.92
C GLU A 131 -7.46 20.07 -7.63
N GLN A 132 -6.19 20.43 -7.76
CA GLN A 132 -5.28 20.71 -6.66
C GLN A 132 -4.22 21.71 -7.13
N ASP A 133 -3.72 22.51 -6.20
CA ASP A 133 -2.70 23.51 -6.49
C ASP A 133 -1.31 22.87 -6.51
N GLU A 134 -0.63 22.98 -7.65
CA GLU A 134 0.73 22.50 -7.80
C GLU A 134 1.70 23.24 -6.88
N ALA A 135 1.55 24.56 -6.71
CA ALA A 135 2.44 25.35 -5.85
C ALA A 135 2.33 24.91 -4.38
N LEU A 136 1.12 24.57 -3.93
CA LEU A 136 0.89 24.00 -2.60
C LEU A 136 1.60 22.66 -2.42
N ILE A 137 1.49 21.75 -3.40
CA ILE A 137 2.17 20.44 -3.36
C ILE A 137 3.70 20.63 -3.24
N PHE A 138 4.28 21.51 -4.05
CA PHE A 138 5.70 21.84 -3.98
C PHE A 138 6.09 22.39 -2.61
N GLY A 139 5.30 23.34 -2.09
CA GLY A 139 5.53 23.92 -0.77
C GLY A 139 5.47 22.90 0.37
N LEU A 140 4.55 21.92 0.32
CA LEU A 140 4.43 20.87 1.33
C LEU A 140 5.67 19.96 1.38
N ILE A 141 6.13 19.49 0.22
CA ILE A 141 7.31 18.61 0.14
C ILE A 141 8.59 19.36 0.51
N GLU A 142 8.74 20.60 0.04
CA GLU A 142 9.89 21.43 0.39
C GLU A 142 9.94 21.68 1.90
N ARG A 143 8.80 22.03 2.51
CA ARG A 143 8.71 22.25 3.95
C ARG A 143 8.99 20.98 4.75
N ALA A 144 8.45 19.83 4.32
CA ALA A 144 8.73 18.54 4.94
C ALA A 144 10.23 18.21 4.90
N THR A 145 10.88 18.45 3.75
CA THR A 145 12.32 18.25 3.58
C THR A 145 13.12 19.14 4.53
N ARG A 146 12.79 20.44 4.62
CA ARG A 146 13.46 21.37 5.55
C ARG A 146 13.29 20.99 7.03
N LEU A 147 12.15 20.41 7.39
CA LEU A 147 11.87 19.90 8.74
C LEU A 147 12.44 18.49 9.00
N GLY A 148 13.18 17.92 8.05
CA GLY A 148 13.86 16.64 8.22
C GLY A 148 12.94 15.42 8.15
N PHE A 149 11.76 15.54 7.53
CA PHE A 149 10.98 14.35 7.16
C PHE A 149 11.81 13.47 6.24
N ARG A 150 11.85 12.18 6.56
CA ARG A 150 12.59 11.18 5.80
C ARG A 150 11.66 10.53 4.78
N SER A 151 12.22 10.07 3.67
CA SER A 151 11.53 9.20 2.70
C SER A 151 10.15 9.71 2.28
N THR A 152 10.02 11.00 1.93
CA THR A 152 8.76 11.55 1.42
C THR A 152 8.33 10.79 0.17
N ASN A 153 7.08 10.31 0.17
CA ASN A 153 6.49 9.57 -0.95
C ASN A 153 5.46 10.44 -1.69
N ILE A 154 5.41 10.26 -3.01
CA ILE A 154 4.33 10.79 -3.83
C ILE A 154 3.60 9.64 -4.52
N ASP A 155 2.27 9.62 -4.37
CA ASP A 155 1.41 8.70 -5.09
C ASP A 155 0.99 9.29 -6.43
N LEU A 156 1.16 8.52 -7.50
CA LEU A 156 0.75 8.79 -8.87
C LEU A 156 -0.14 7.65 -9.36
N ILE A 157 -0.99 7.92 -10.35
CA ILE A 157 -1.82 6.88 -10.97
C ILE A 157 -1.69 7.01 -12.48
N TYR A 158 -1.33 5.91 -13.16
CA TYR A 158 -1.41 5.80 -14.60
C TYR A 158 -2.65 5.01 -15.04
N GLY A 159 -3.14 5.28 -16.24
CA GLY A 159 -4.39 4.72 -16.76
C GLY A 159 -5.65 5.50 -16.39
N LEU A 160 -5.53 6.74 -15.90
CA LEU A 160 -6.67 7.62 -15.65
C LEU A 160 -7.27 8.16 -16.96
N PRO A 161 -8.53 8.64 -16.94
CA PRO A 161 -9.17 9.20 -18.13
C PRO A 161 -8.32 10.29 -18.79
N ARG A 162 -8.23 10.25 -20.12
CA ARG A 162 -7.53 11.22 -20.96
C ARG A 162 -6.02 11.33 -20.72
N GLN A 163 -5.42 10.39 -20.00
CA GLN A 163 -3.96 10.27 -19.99
C GLN A 163 -3.44 9.76 -21.32
N THR A 164 -2.35 10.38 -21.79
CA THR A 164 -1.57 9.96 -22.95
C THR A 164 -0.10 9.96 -22.55
N ARG A 165 0.78 9.42 -23.40
CA ARG A 165 2.23 9.45 -23.17
C ARG A 165 2.72 10.87 -22.85
N ASP A 166 2.35 11.86 -23.66
CA ASP A 166 2.83 13.24 -23.51
C ASP A 166 2.30 13.90 -22.23
N ARG A 167 1.01 13.67 -21.90
CA ARG A 167 0.40 14.22 -20.69
C ARG A 167 1.02 13.62 -19.43
N PHE A 168 1.28 12.33 -19.43
CA PHE A 168 1.92 11.67 -18.29
C PHE A 168 3.42 12.01 -18.20
N ALA A 169 4.10 12.20 -19.34
CA ALA A 169 5.48 12.68 -19.38
C ALA A 169 5.61 14.05 -18.70
N TYR A 170 4.67 14.99 -18.96
CA TYR A 170 4.61 16.26 -18.24
C TYR A 170 4.50 16.04 -16.72
N THR A 171 3.61 15.16 -16.28
CA THR A 171 3.46 14.83 -14.86
C THR A 171 4.75 14.29 -14.26
N LEU A 172 5.43 13.37 -14.94
CA LEU A 172 6.73 12.85 -14.49
C LEU A 172 7.81 13.94 -14.42
N GLN A 173 7.84 14.89 -15.36
CA GLN A 173 8.77 16.02 -15.31
C GLN A 173 8.54 16.89 -14.07
N ARG A 174 7.28 17.19 -13.72
CA ARG A 174 6.95 17.96 -12.51
C ARG A 174 7.34 17.20 -11.25
N VAL A 175 7.10 15.89 -11.21
CA VAL A 175 7.50 15.02 -10.10
C VAL A 175 9.02 14.95 -9.93
N ILE A 176 9.78 14.85 -11.01
CA ILE A 176 11.25 14.85 -10.96
C ILE A 176 11.77 16.20 -10.46
N ALA A 177 11.17 17.31 -10.92
CA ALA A 177 11.50 18.65 -10.43
C ALA A 177 11.21 18.82 -8.93
N LEU A 178 10.17 18.16 -8.42
CA LEU A 178 9.82 18.12 -7.00
C LEU A 178 10.78 17.27 -6.17
N GLY A 179 11.38 16.24 -6.77
CA GLY A 179 12.45 15.43 -6.18
C GLY A 179 12.09 14.66 -4.90
N PRO A 180 10.93 13.97 -4.80
CA PRO A 180 10.62 13.15 -3.63
C PRO A 180 11.63 12.01 -3.47
N GLN A 181 11.76 11.46 -2.26
CA GLN A 181 12.66 10.32 -2.04
C GLN A 181 12.06 9.00 -2.55
N ARG A 182 10.73 8.89 -2.54
CA ARG A 182 9.97 7.72 -3.00
C ARG A 182 8.82 8.11 -3.91
N LEU A 183 8.43 7.18 -4.77
CA LEU A 183 7.22 7.28 -5.56
C LEU A 183 6.45 5.97 -5.56
N SER A 184 5.13 6.08 -5.58
CA SER A 184 4.24 4.96 -5.88
C SER A 184 3.42 5.30 -7.12
N VAL A 185 3.62 4.58 -8.22
CA VAL A 185 2.99 4.82 -9.53
C VAL A 185 1.99 3.71 -9.82
N PHE A 186 0.78 3.84 -9.30
CA PHE A 186 -0.24 2.81 -9.31
C PHE A 186 -0.93 2.66 -10.66
N ASN A 187 -1.23 1.42 -11.05
CA ASN A 187 -2.15 1.14 -12.14
C ASN A 187 -3.59 1.47 -11.73
N TYR A 188 -4.30 2.28 -12.51
CA TYR A 188 -5.70 2.55 -12.26
C TYR A 188 -6.56 1.28 -12.39
N ALA A 189 -7.18 0.86 -11.29
CA ALA A 189 -8.14 -0.25 -11.27
C ALA A 189 -9.58 0.24 -11.48
N HIS A 190 -10.12 0.00 -12.68
CA HIS A 190 -11.49 0.37 -13.05
C HIS A 190 -12.47 -0.78 -12.76
N MET A 191 -13.28 -0.64 -11.70
CA MET A 191 -14.31 -1.58 -11.26
C MET A 191 -15.59 -0.83 -10.86
N PRO A 192 -16.31 -0.20 -11.80
CA PRO A 192 -17.48 0.66 -11.53
C PRO A 192 -18.70 -0.09 -10.95
N SER A 193 -18.71 -1.42 -11.02
CA SER A 193 -19.68 -2.27 -10.33
C SER A 193 -19.49 -2.22 -8.81
N LEU A 194 -18.24 -2.17 -8.34
CA LEU A 194 -17.87 -2.08 -6.92
C LEU A 194 -17.75 -0.62 -6.44
N PHE A 195 -17.22 0.27 -7.29
CA PHE A 195 -16.95 1.65 -6.94
C PHE A 195 -17.79 2.61 -7.78
N ALA A 196 -18.99 2.94 -7.28
CA ALA A 196 -20.00 3.70 -8.03
C ALA A 196 -19.50 5.05 -8.59
N ALA A 197 -18.53 5.70 -7.93
CA ALA A 197 -17.97 6.97 -8.39
C ALA A 197 -17.24 6.84 -9.75
N GLN A 198 -16.68 5.66 -10.05
CA GLN A 198 -15.96 5.39 -11.29
C GLN A 198 -16.89 5.37 -12.51
N ARG A 199 -18.21 5.21 -12.32
CA ARG A 199 -19.23 5.31 -13.41
C ARG A 199 -19.31 6.70 -14.05
N LYS A 200 -18.67 7.70 -13.43
CA LYS A 200 -18.58 9.05 -14.00
C LYS A 200 -17.57 9.15 -15.14
N PHE A 201 -16.69 8.15 -15.29
CA PHE A 201 -15.78 8.06 -16.41
C PHE A 201 -16.48 7.46 -17.62
N LYS A 202 -16.13 7.94 -18.81
CA LYS A 202 -16.50 7.28 -20.06
C LYS A 202 -15.41 6.27 -20.38
N ASP A 203 -15.78 5.03 -20.70
CA ASP A 203 -14.81 3.98 -21.02
C ASP A 203 -13.90 4.38 -22.20
N ALA A 204 -14.44 5.12 -23.18
CA ALA A 204 -13.68 5.64 -24.31
C ALA A 204 -12.62 6.70 -23.94
N ASP A 205 -12.70 7.29 -22.74
CA ASP A 205 -11.67 8.21 -22.24
C ASP A 205 -10.54 7.46 -21.52
N LEU A 206 -10.70 6.18 -21.19
CA LEU A 206 -9.69 5.40 -20.49
C LEU A 206 -8.64 4.86 -21.48
N PRO A 207 -7.35 4.89 -21.12
CA PRO A 207 -6.32 4.24 -21.91
C PRO A 207 -6.56 2.72 -21.99
N ASP A 208 -6.42 2.15 -23.18
CA ASP A 208 -6.48 0.71 -23.38
C ASP A 208 -5.27 -0.01 -22.73
N ALA A 209 -5.26 -1.34 -22.75
CA ALA A 209 -4.20 -2.14 -22.13
C ALA A 209 -2.81 -1.85 -22.72
N GLY A 210 -2.71 -1.63 -24.04
CA GLY A 210 -1.44 -1.33 -24.71
C GLY A 210 -0.93 0.07 -24.34
N GLN A 211 -1.82 1.05 -24.29
CA GLN A 211 -1.52 2.42 -23.85
C GLN A 211 -1.07 2.43 -22.39
N LYS A 212 -1.75 1.69 -21.50
CA LYS A 212 -1.34 1.54 -20.09
C LYS A 212 0.05 0.94 -19.95
N LEU A 213 0.36 -0.11 -20.72
CA LEU A 213 1.68 -0.72 -20.71
C LEU A 213 2.77 0.25 -21.20
N ALA A 214 2.48 1.02 -22.25
CA ALA A 214 3.38 2.06 -22.74
C ALA A 214 3.61 3.18 -21.70
N LEU A 215 2.56 3.59 -20.97
CA LEU A 215 2.69 4.53 -19.86
C LEU A 215 3.57 3.99 -18.74
N LEU A 216 3.38 2.73 -18.34
CA LEU A 216 4.20 2.07 -17.32
C LEU A 216 5.67 2.00 -17.77
N GLN A 217 5.93 1.52 -18.99
CA GLN A 217 7.29 1.44 -19.53
C GLN A 217 7.96 2.81 -19.56
N HIS A 218 7.26 3.84 -20.07
CA HIS A 218 7.77 5.19 -20.11
C HIS A 218 8.07 5.75 -18.71
N SER A 219 7.23 5.44 -17.72
CA SER A 219 7.43 5.83 -16.33
C SER A 219 8.68 5.21 -15.73
N ILE A 220 8.88 3.91 -15.94
CA ILE A 220 10.06 3.18 -15.45
C ILE A 220 11.33 3.77 -16.04
N MET A 221 11.38 3.95 -17.37
CA MET A 221 12.55 4.51 -18.05
C MET A 221 12.86 5.91 -17.54
N THR A 222 11.86 6.80 -17.55
CA THR A 222 12.04 8.21 -17.17
C THR A 222 12.48 8.37 -15.70
N LEU A 223 11.90 7.60 -14.79
CA LEU A 223 12.28 7.66 -13.37
C LEU A 223 13.65 7.01 -13.13
N THR A 224 14.00 5.95 -13.85
CA THR A 224 15.33 5.33 -13.77
C THR A 224 16.41 6.29 -14.28
N ASP A 225 16.17 6.96 -15.41
CA ASP A 225 17.06 7.98 -15.97
C ASP A 225 17.23 9.18 -15.01
N ALA A 226 16.20 9.49 -14.22
CA ALA A 226 16.24 10.51 -13.17
C ALA A 226 16.90 10.03 -11.85
N GLY A 227 17.42 8.81 -11.82
CA GLY A 227 18.15 8.24 -10.68
C GLY A 227 17.28 7.64 -9.59
N TYR A 228 16.10 7.10 -9.94
CA TYR A 228 15.30 6.26 -9.04
C TYR A 228 15.51 4.78 -9.37
N GLN A 229 15.63 3.93 -8.35
CA GLN A 229 15.57 2.49 -8.49
C GLN A 229 14.11 2.04 -8.53
N PHE A 230 13.74 1.25 -9.53
CA PHE A 230 12.47 0.51 -9.52
C PHE A 230 12.55 -0.61 -8.48
N ILE A 231 11.92 -0.39 -7.32
CA ILE A 231 11.90 -1.35 -6.21
C ILE A 231 11.02 -2.54 -6.56
N GLY A 232 9.89 -2.30 -7.23
CA GLY A 232 9.02 -3.39 -7.69
C GLY A 232 7.56 -3.03 -7.64
N MET A 233 6.77 -3.79 -8.41
CA MET A 233 5.35 -3.51 -8.66
C MET A 233 5.14 -2.07 -9.12
N ASP A 234 4.85 -1.18 -8.17
CA ASP A 234 4.44 0.19 -8.42
C ASP A 234 5.39 1.17 -7.68
N HIS A 235 6.45 0.71 -7.00
CA HIS A 235 7.28 1.54 -6.12
C HIS A 235 8.66 1.87 -6.71
N PHE A 236 9.07 3.11 -6.50
CA PHE A 236 10.39 3.65 -6.83
C PHE A 236 10.98 4.33 -5.59
N ALA A 237 12.30 4.22 -5.42
CA ALA A 237 13.02 4.91 -4.35
C ALA A 237 14.41 5.32 -4.83
N ARG A 238 15.03 6.30 -4.16
CA ARG A 238 16.46 6.59 -4.41
C ARG A 238 17.33 5.36 -4.10
N PRO A 239 18.47 5.17 -4.80
CA PRO A 239 19.33 4.00 -4.57
C PRO A 239 19.87 3.87 -3.16
N ASP A 240 20.02 4.98 -2.44
CA ASP A 240 20.46 5.08 -1.04
C ASP A 240 19.29 5.04 -0.03
N ASP A 241 18.04 4.97 -0.49
CA ASP A 241 16.89 4.75 0.39
C ASP A 241 16.97 3.35 1.02
N GLU A 242 16.52 3.26 2.27
CA GLU A 242 16.51 2.00 3.04
C GLU A 242 15.79 0.84 2.34
N LEU A 243 14.78 1.08 1.48
CA LEU A 243 14.09 0.02 0.75
C LEU A 243 14.99 -0.55 -0.34
N ALA A 244 15.71 0.32 -1.05
CA ALA A 244 16.65 -0.07 -2.09
C ALA A 244 17.83 -0.84 -1.48
N LEU A 245 18.34 -0.36 -0.34
CA LEU A 245 19.39 -1.02 0.43
C LEU A 245 18.93 -2.39 0.96
N ALA A 246 17.73 -2.47 1.54
CA ALA A 246 17.17 -3.72 2.04
C ALA A 246 16.94 -4.73 0.92
N GLN A 247 16.47 -4.30 -0.24
CA GLN A 247 16.27 -5.17 -1.40
C GLN A 247 17.58 -5.80 -1.87
N ARG A 248 18.64 -5.00 -2.05
CA ARG A 248 19.96 -5.52 -2.46
C ARG A 248 20.56 -6.45 -1.42
N ALA A 249 20.22 -6.25 -0.14
CA ALA A 249 20.65 -7.12 0.96
C ALA A 249 19.73 -8.34 1.16
N GLY A 250 18.69 -8.55 0.35
CA GLY A 250 17.74 -9.67 0.50
C GLY A 250 16.82 -9.56 1.73
N ARG A 251 16.65 -8.36 2.28
CA ARG A 251 15.90 -8.07 3.52
C ARG A 251 14.72 -7.10 3.31
N LEU A 252 14.31 -6.86 2.07
CA LEU A 252 13.08 -6.10 1.82
C LEU A 252 11.86 -6.93 2.23
N HIS A 253 10.90 -6.31 2.91
CA HIS A 253 9.65 -6.94 3.29
C HIS A 253 8.46 -6.16 2.75
N ARG A 254 7.27 -6.74 2.87
CA ARG A 254 6.03 -6.12 2.47
C ARG A 254 4.93 -6.40 3.48
N ASN A 255 4.18 -5.36 3.81
CA ASN A 255 2.94 -5.44 4.57
C ASN A 255 1.77 -4.86 3.74
N PHE A 256 0.59 -4.69 4.34
CA PHE A 256 -0.58 -4.18 3.62
C PHE A 256 -0.40 -2.76 3.06
N GLN A 257 0.39 -1.91 3.73
CA GLN A 257 0.65 -0.54 3.29
C GLN A 257 1.60 -0.50 2.10
N GLY A 258 2.58 -1.42 2.05
CA GLY A 258 3.59 -1.43 1.00
C GLY A 258 4.87 -2.12 1.41
N TYR A 259 5.95 -1.78 0.72
CA TYR A 259 7.28 -2.26 1.08
C TYR A 259 7.77 -1.62 2.38
N THR A 260 8.51 -2.37 3.18
CA THR A 260 9.06 -1.95 4.48
C THR A 260 10.35 -2.71 4.78
N THR A 261 11.17 -2.14 5.66
CA THR A 261 12.33 -2.81 6.26
C THR A 261 11.98 -3.61 7.52
N GLN A 262 10.76 -3.47 8.04
CA GLN A 262 10.28 -4.06 9.31
C GLN A 262 9.60 -5.42 9.09
N GLY A 263 10.38 -6.44 8.74
CA GLY A 263 9.85 -7.75 8.29
C GLY A 263 9.20 -8.64 9.35
N GLU A 264 9.68 -8.56 10.59
CA GLU A 264 9.31 -9.46 11.69
C GLU A 264 8.27 -8.85 12.65
N CYS A 265 7.71 -7.70 12.28
CA CYS A 265 6.77 -6.99 13.13
C CYS A 265 5.34 -7.50 12.94
N ASP A 266 4.67 -7.80 14.06
CA ASP A 266 3.22 -7.86 14.10
C ASP A 266 2.62 -6.49 13.72
N LEU A 267 1.62 -6.51 12.84
CA LEU A 267 0.84 -5.35 12.45
C LEU A 267 -0.51 -5.38 13.15
N LEU A 268 -0.70 -4.53 14.16
CA LEU A 268 -2.03 -4.22 14.68
C LEU A 268 -2.68 -3.09 13.86
N GLY A 269 -3.80 -3.41 13.21
CA GLY A 269 -4.69 -2.46 12.56
C GLY A 269 -5.80 -2.01 13.51
N LEU A 270 -6.05 -0.70 13.56
CA LEU A 270 -7.06 -0.03 14.38
C LEU A 270 -7.96 0.84 13.50
N GLY A 271 -9.23 0.95 13.85
CA GLY A 271 -10.20 1.71 13.07
C GLY A 271 -10.99 0.89 12.04
N LEU A 272 -11.89 1.58 11.35
CA LEU A 272 -12.77 1.01 10.34
C LEU A 272 -11.96 0.31 9.25
N SER A 273 -12.36 -0.90 8.85
CA SER A 273 -11.75 -1.70 7.77
C SER A 273 -10.29 -2.14 7.95
N ALA A 274 -9.61 -1.66 9.00
CA ALA A 274 -8.20 -1.92 9.27
C ALA A 274 -7.90 -3.42 9.33
N ILE A 275 -6.75 -3.80 8.77
CA ILE A 275 -6.28 -5.18 8.75
C ILE A 275 -5.10 -5.29 9.71
N SER A 276 -5.14 -6.33 10.54
CA SER A 276 -4.04 -6.78 11.37
C SER A 276 -3.40 -8.02 10.76
N MET A 277 -2.08 -8.13 10.89
CA MET A 277 -1.30 -9.32 10.60
C MET A 277 -0.49 -9.64 11.86
N ILE A 278 -0.93 -10.61 12.65
CA ILE A 278 -0.37 -10.87 13.99
C ILE A 278 -0.14 -12.37 14.12
N GLY A 279 1.12 -12.76 14.36
CA GLY A 279 1.57 -14.12 14.13
C GLY A 279 1.17 -14.60 12.73
N ASP A 280 0.79 -15.86 12.62
CA ASP A 280 0.32 -16.44 11.35
C ASP A 280 -1.19 -16.25 11.11
N HIS A 281 -1.72 -15.07 11.47
CA HIS A 281 -3.13 -14.73 11.30
C HIS A 281 -3.32 -13.39 10.60
N TYR A 282 -4.34 -13.33 9.76
CA TYR A 282 -4.90 -12.06 9.27
C TYR A 282 -6.26 -11.83 9.91
N ALA A 283 -6.50 -10.60 10.39
CA ALA A 283 -7.76 -10.21 10.99
C ALA A 283 -8.18 -8.84 10.47
N GLN A 284 -9.45 -8.67 10.12
CA GLN A 284 -9.98 -7.43 9.57
C GLN A 284 -11.10 -6.89 10.44
N ASN A 285 -11.06 -5.58 10.70
CA ASN A 285 -12.14 -4.86 11.34
C ASN A 285 -13.33 -4.68 10.39
N GLN A 286 -14.52 -4.50 10.98
CA GLN A 286 -15.76 -4.17 10.27
C GLN A 286 -15.51 -3.05 9.24
N LYS A 287 -16.07 -3.20 8.03
CA LYS A 287 -15.88 -2.24 6.92
C LYS A 287 -16.98 -1.19 6.82
N VAL A 288 -18.04 -1.33 7.61
CA VAL A 288 -19.21 -0.45 7.64
C VAL A 288 -19.28 0.25 8.99
N MET A 289 -19.43 1.58 8.98
CA MET A 289 -19.32 2.42 10.18
C MET A 289 -20.26 2.00 11.32
N GLY A 290 -21.54 1.74 11.01
CA GLY A 290 -22.51 1.29 12.02
C GLY A 290 -22.09 0.00 12.70
N SER A 291 -21.73 -1.03 11.92
CA SER A 291 -21.27 -2.32 12.44
C SER A 291 -19.96 -2.20 13.22
N TYR A 292 -19.03 -1.34 12.79
CA TYR A 292 -17.78 -1.08 13.50
C TYR A 292 -18.02 -0.45 14.87
N ARG A 293 -18.81 0.63 14.92
CA ARG A 293 -19.19 1.28 16.18
C ARG A 293 -19.83 0.28 17.13
N ASP A 294 -20.89 -0.37 16.68
CA ASP A 294 -21.63 -1.34 17.47
C ASP A 294 -20.75 -2.48 18.02
N SER A 295 -19.80 -2.98 17.22
CA SER A 295 -18.85 -4.02 17.64
C SER A 295 -17.91 -3.52 18.75
N VAL A 296 -17.33 -2.33 18.57
CA VAL A 296 -16.44 -1.72 19.56
C VAL A 296 -17.19 -1.38 20.85
N GLU A 297 -18.43 -0.91 20.75
CA GLU A 297 -19.23 -0.57 21.91
C GLU A 297 -19.55 -1.79 22.78
N ARG A 298 -19.85 -2.94 22.16
CA ARG A 298 -20.22 -4.19 22.84
C ARG A 298 -19.03 -5.01 23.31
N GLN A 299 -17.95 -5.05 22.53
CA GLN A 299 -16.85 -6.01 22.71
C GLN A 299 -15.48 -5.35 22.87
N GLY A 300 -15.39 -4.01 22.79
CA GLY A 300 -14.13 -3.28 22.84
C GLY A 300 -13.26 -3.40 21.59
N ASN A 301 -13.72 -4.07 20.53
CA ASN A 301 -12.94 -4.22 19.30
C ASN A 301 -13.82 -4.31 18.04
N GLY A 302 -13.24 -3.96 16.90
CA GLY A 302 -13.94 -3.95 15.61
C GLY A 302 -13.88 -5.25 14.81
N LEU A 303 -13.45 -6.39 15.39
CA LEU A 303 -13.16 -7.61 14.62
C LEU A 303 -14.39 -8.11 13.85
N TRP A 304 -14.21 -8.41 12.56
CA TRP A 304 -15.26 -8.97 11.71
C TRP A 304 -14.94 -10.37 11.22
N ARG A 305 -13.77 -10.53 10.59
CA ARG A 305 -13.36 -11.77 9.93
C ARG A 305 -11.85 -11.90 9.97
N GLY A 306 -11.36 -13.11 9.77
CA GLY A 306 -9.94 -13.38 9.67
C GLY A 306 -9.67 -14.76 9.09
N VAL A 307 -8.39 -15.09 9.00
CA VAL A 307 -7.90 -16.41 8.63
C VAL A 307 -6.69 -16.73 9.51
N ALA A 308 -6.68 -17.94 10.07
CA ALA A 308 -5.49 -18.56 10.62
C ALA A 308 -4.80 -19.30 9.48
N LEU A 309 -3.56 -18.96 9.21
CA LEU A 309 -2.80 -19.56 8.11
C LEU A 309 -2.39 -20.98 8.51
N SER A 310 -2.63 -21.93 7.61
CA SER A 310 -2.04 -23.26 7.74
C SER A 310 -0.53 -23.22 7.49
N ARG A 311 0.16 -24.33 7.77
CA ARG A 311 1.59 -24.45 7.46
C ARG A 311 1.88 -24.26 5.96
N ASP A 312 1.01 -24.76 5.08
CA ASP A 312 1.14 -24.55 3.62
C ASP A 312 0.92 -23.07 3.26
N ASP A 313 -0.07 -22.40 3.88
CA ASP A 313 -0.29 -20.97 3.65
C ASP A 313 0.92 -20.12 4.06
N CYS A 314 1.55 -20.42 5.21
CA CYS A 314 2.76 -19.73 5.65
C CYS A 314 3.94 -19.96 4.69
N LEU A 315 4.14 -21.20 4.25
CA LEU A 315 5.18 -21.58 3.31
C LEU A 315 5.03 -20.85 1.98
N ARG A 316 3.82 -20.87 1.41
CA ARG A 316 3.48 -20.15 0.18
C ARG A 316 3.56 -18.64 0.33
N ARG A 317 3.13 -18.09 1.47
CA ARG A 317 3.28 -16.67 1.81
C ARG A 317 4.76 -16.27 1.75
N ASP A 318 5.66 -17.05 2.33
CA ASP A 318 7.07 -16.70 2.40
C ASP A 318 7.77 -16.83 1.04
N VAL A 319 7.40 -17.84 0.24
CA VAL A 319 7.80 -17.95 -1.16
C VAL A 319 7.36 -16.72 -1.97
N ILE A 320 6.08 -16.36 -1.89
CA ILE A 320 5.53 -15.20 -2.62
C ILE A 320 6.18 -13.89 -2.13
N LYS A 321 6.41 -13.72 -0.83
CA LYS A 321 7.11 -12.56 -0.27
C LYS A 321 8.53 -12.45 -0.81
N ALA A 322 9.29 -13.54 -0.86
CA ALA A 322 10.64 -13.54 -1.42
C ALA A 322 10.64 -13.10 -2.90
N LEU A 323 9.73 -13.64 -3.70
CA LEU A 323 9.60 -13.29 -5.12
C LEU A 323 9.20 -11.83 -5.34
N ILE A 324 8.22 -11.32 -4.57
CA ILE A 324 7.75 -9.92 -4.70
C ILE A 324 8.75 -8.90 -4.16
N CYS A 325 9.55 -9.25 -3.16
CA CYS A 325 10.46 -8.31 -2.51
C CYS A 325 11.86 -8.36 -3.13
N GLN A 326 12.42 -9.57 -3.31
CA GLN A 326 13.81 -9.74 -3.71
C GLN A 326 13.98 -10.09 -5.18
N PHE A 327 12.90 -10.45 -5.89
CA PHE A 327 12.96 -11.00 -7.25
C PHE A 327 13.83 -12.26 -7.36
N ARG A 328 14.08 -12.93 -6.24
CA ARG A 328 14.86 -14.16 -6.14
C ARG A 328 14.31 -15.01 -5.00
N LEU A 329 14.36 -16.32 -5.19
CA LEU A 329 14.02 -17.33 -4.22
C LEU A 329 15.14 -18.36 -4.16
N ASP A 330 15.73 -18.53 -2.98
CA ASP A 330 16.69 -19.58 -2.68
C ASP A 330 15.94 -20.77 -2.08
N PHE A 331 16.02 -21.94 -2.71
CA PHE A 331 15.25 -23.10 -2.30
C PHE A 331 15.70 -23.59 -0.92
N ASN A 332 17.01 -23.59 -0.64
CA ASN A 332 17.56 -24.09 0.61
C ASN A 332 17.06 -23.30 1.83
N VAL A 333 16.80 -22.00 1.66
CA VAL A 333 16.21 -21.16 2.72
C VAL A 333 14.81 -21.66 3.10
N ILE A 334 13.97 -21.98 2.11
CA ILE A 334 12.61 -22.49 2.34
C ILE A 334 12.66 -23.93 2.86
N GLU A 335 13.51 -24.78 2.28
CA GLU A 335 13.69 -26.17 2.70
C GLU A 335 14.13 -26.27 4.15
N THR A 336 15.08 -25.43 4.57
CA THR A 336 15.55 -25.36 5.96
C THR A 336 14.45 -24.87 6.90
N ALA A 337 13.75 -23.80 6.54
CA ALA A 337 12.72 -23.20 7.39
C ALA A 337 11.50 -24.11 7.58
N TYR A 338 11.14 -24.88 6.55
CA TYR A 338 9.92 -25.69 6.56
C TYR A 338 10.19 -27.19 6.64
N GLY A 339 11.41 -27.70 6.49
CA GLY A 339 11.68 -29.14 6.49
C GLY A 339 11.00 -29.86 5.33
N ILE A 340 11.16 -29.33 4.12
CA ILE A 340 10.65 -29.92 2.87
C ILE A 340 11.78 -30.06 1.85
N GLN A 341 11.54 -30.82 0.78
CA GLN A 341 12.32 -30.69 -0.46
C GLN A 341 11.52 -29.83 -1.44
N PHE A 342 12.08 -28.71 -1.88
CA PHE A 342 11.35 -27.65 -2.58
C PHE A 342 10.77 -28.14 -3.91
N THR A 343 11.58 -28.82 -4.72
CA THR A 343 11.18 -29.31 -6.04
C THR A 343 10.04 -30.31 -5.98
N ASP A 344 10.00 -31.12 -4.92
CA ASP A 344 9.00 -32.17 -4.75
C ASP A 344 7.70 -31.58 -4.21
N TYR A 345 7.81 -30.70 -3.20
CA TYR A 345 6.66 -30.03 -2.60
C TYR A 345 5.93 -29.13 -3.61
N PHE A 346 6.69 -28.43 -4.45
CA PHE A 346 6.19 -27.48 -5.44
C PHE A 346 6.17 -28.02 -6.87
N ALA A 347 6.20 -29.34 -7.08
CA ALA A 347 6.28 -29.93 -8.43
C ALA A 347 5.17 -29.43 -9.37
N GLU A 348 3.92 -29.35 -8.89
CA GLU A 348 2.80 -28.82 -9.69
C GLU A 348 2.94 -27.32 -10.00
N ASP A 349 3.46 -26.55 -9.05
CA ASP A 349 3.66 -25.11 -9.15
C ASP A 349 4.75 -24.78 -10.16
N LEU A 350 5.86 -25.53 -10.10
CA LEU A 350 6.98 -25.43 -11.03
C LEU A 350 6.56 -25.86 -12.45
N ALA A 351 5.71 -26.87 -12.59
CA ALA A 351 5.16 -27.26 -13.88
C ALA A 351 4.32 -26.13 -14.52
N GLN A 352 3.53 -25.41 -13.72
CA GLN A 352 2.79 -24.22 -14.20
C GLN A 352 3.70 -23.05 -14.55
N MET A 353 4.92 -23.01 -14.02
CA MET A 353 5.89 -21.96 -14.29
C MET A 353 6.68 -22.17 -15.59
N ALA A 354 6.69 -23.38 -16.16
CA ALA A 354 7.49 -23.69 -17.34
C ALA A 354 7.29 -22.70 -18.52
N PRO A 355 6.06 -22.28 -18.89
CA PRO A 355 5.88 -21.29 -19.95
C PRO A 355 6.51 -19.93 -19.63
N LEU A 356 6.52 -19.52 -18.36
CA LEU A 356 7.13 -18.26 -17.92
C LEU A 356 8.67 -18.32 -17.99
N VAL A 357 9.25 -19.51 -17.83
CA VAL A 357 10.68 -19.76 -18.02
C VAL A 357 11.02 -19.73 -19.52
N GLU A 358 10.21 -20.37 -20.36
CA GLU A 358 10.36 -20.35 -21.83
C GLU A 358 10.28 -18.91 -22.39
N ASP A 359 9.40 -18.08 -21.84
CA ASP A 359 9.26 -16.65 -22.19
C ASP A 359 10.42 -15.75 -21.66
N GLY A 360 11.35 -16.34 -20.90
CA GLY A 360 12.50 -15.63 -20.30
C GLY A 360 12.12 -14.67 -19.18
N LEU A 361 10.97 -14.87 -18.52
CA LEU A 361 10.53 -14.06 -17.37
C LEU A 361 11.18 -14.53 -16.08
N VAL A 362 11.54 -15.81 -16.01
CA VAL A 362 12.18 -16.45 -14.86
C VAL A 362 13.35 -17.29 -15.35
N THR A 363 14.47 -17.23 -14.65
CA THR A 363 15.57 -18.19 -14.79
C THR A 363 15.60 -19.09 -13.56
N MET A 364 15.74 -20.40 -13.78
CA MET A 364 15.73 -21.37 -12.70
C MET A 364 16.93 -22.31 -12.84
N ASN A 365 17.58 -22.62 -11.71
CA ASN A 365 18.60 -23.65 -11.61
C ASN A 365 18.24 -24.62 -10.46
N ALA A 366 19.12 -25.56 -10.14
CA ALA A 366 18.84 -26.61 -9.15
C ALA A 366 18.56 -26.08 -7.73
N GLY A 367 19.06 -24.89 -7.37
CA GLY A 367 18.94 -24.36 -6.00
C GLY A 367 18.22 -23.02 -5.89
N ALA A 368 17.86 -22.39 -7.01
CA ALA A 368 17.26 -21.06 -6.99
C ALA A 368 16.38 -20.75 -8.20
N LEU A 369 15.47 -19.82 -7.98
CA LEU A 369 14.64 -19.16 -8.97
C LEU A 369 14.94 -17.66 -8.92
N GLU A 370 15.22 -17.06 -10.08
CA GLU A 370 15.46 -15.62 -10.23
C GLU A 370 14.53 -15.01 -11.29
N ILE A 371 13.89 -13.90 -10.95
CA ILE A 371 13.01 -13.16 -11.85
C ILE A 371 13.86 -12.20 -12.67
N THR A 372 13.81 -12.36 -14.00
CA THR A 372 14.58 -11.53 -14.92
C THR A 372 14.08 -10.09 -14.92
N ALA A 373 14.87 -9.15 -15.47
CA ALA A 373 14.44 -7.76 -15.61
C ALA A 373 13.07 -7.62 -16.30
N ARG A 374 12.78 -8.47 -17.30
CA ARG A 374 11.49 -8.54 -18.00
C ARG A 374 10.40 -9.10 -17.09
N GLY A 375 10.70 -10.16 -16.33
CA GLY A 375 9.78 -10.79 -15.40
C GLY A 375 9.33 -9.90 -14.23
N ARG A 376 10.13 -8.91 -13.82
CA ARG A 376 9.77 -8.00 -12.70
C ARG A 376 8.44 -7.26 -12.92
N LEU A 377 8.12 -6.95 -14.17
CA LEU A 377 6.85 -6.30 -14.54
C LEU A 377 5.64 -7.24 -14.39
N LEU A 378 5.89 -8.54 -14.47
CA LEU A 378 4.89 -9.61 -14.41
C LEU A 378 5.05 -10.46 -13.14
N VAL A 379 5.65 -9.90 -12.08
CA VAL A 379 5.88 -10.61 -10.82
C VAL A 379 4.60 -11.20 -10.24
N ARG A 380 3.46 -10.53 -10.43
CA ARG A 380 2.14 -11.04 -10.00
C ARG A 380 1.79 -12.35 -10.71
N ASN A 381 2.02 -12.45 -12.03
CA ASN A 381 1.80 -13.67 -12.80
C ASN A 381 2.71 -14.81 -12.34
N ILE A 382 3.96 -14.50 -12.00
CA ILE A 382 4.92 -15.48 -11.47
C ILE A 382 4.46 -16.01 -10.10
N CYS A 383 4.03 -15.11 -9.20
CA CYS A 383 3.53 -15.49 -7.88
C CYS A 383 2.22 -16.30 -7.94
N MET A 384 1.38 -16.09 -8.95
CA MET A 384 0.14 -16.86 -9.13
C MET A 384 0.37 -18.36 -9.31
N CYS A 385 1.55 -18.79 -9.80
CA CYS A 385 1.90 -20.22 -9.88
C CYS A 385 1.91 -20.89 -8.50
N PHE A 386 2.26 -20.14 -7.45
CA PHE A 386 2.33 -20.60 -6.06
C PHE A 386 1.04 -20.37 -5.26
N ASP A 387 -0.02 -19.86 -5.87
CA ASP A 387 -1.31 -19.61 -5.21
C ASP A 387 -2.22 -20.87 -5.30
N ALA A 388 -2.31 -21.60 -4.19
CA ALA A 388 -3.15 -22.80 -4.08
C ALA A 388 -4.66 -22.47 -4.17
N TYR A 389 -5.11 -21.31 -3.68
CA TYR A 389 -6.52 -20.92 -3.71
C TYR A 389 -6.98 -20.60 -5.12
N LEU A 390 -6.15 -19.91 -5.91
CA LEU A 390 -6.44 -19.66 -7.32
C LEU A 390 -6.58 -20.97 -8.08
N ARG A 391 -5.64 -21.90 -7.87
CA ARG A 391 -5.66 -23.23 -8.51
C ARG A 391 -6.92 -24.01 -8.15
N ALA A 392 -7.30 -24.04 -6.88
CA ALA A 392 -8.53 -24.69 -6.42
C ALA A 392 -9.77 -24.10 -7.08
N SER A 393 -9.85 -22.76 -7.19
CA SER A 393 -10.96 -22.07 -7.84
C SER A 393 -11.04 -22.39 -9.34
N GLN A 394 -9.89 -22.42 -10.04
CA GLN A 394 -9.84 -22.78 -11.46
C GLN A 394 -10.28 -24.23 -11.70
N ARG A 395 -9.83 -25.17 -10.86
CA ARG A 395 -10.28 -26.58 -10.91
C ARG A 395 -11.81 -26.66 -10.72
N GLN A 396 -12.36 -26.00 -9.70
CA GLN A 396 -13.82 -25.98 -9.49
C GLN A 396 -14.61 -25.45 -10.70
N ARG A 397 -14.13 -24.39 -11.36
CA ARG A 397 -14.76 -23.85 -12.58
C ARG A 397 -14.67 -24.79 -13.79
N GLN A 398 -13.62 -25.60 -13.88
CA GLN A 398 -13.50 -26.62 -14.92
C GLN A 398 -14.48 -27.77 -14.68
N PHE A 399 -14.68 -28.19 -13.42
CA PHE A 399 -15.64 -29.24 -13.06
C PHE A 399 -17.11 -28.77 -13.05
N SER A 400 -17.38 -27.47 -12.89
CA SER A 400 -18.75 -26.92 -12.93
C SER A 400 -19.29 -26.72 -14.34
N ARG A 401 -18.53 -27.05 -15.39
CA ARG A 401 -19.00 -27.08 -16.79
C ARG A 401 -19.51 -28.48 -17.15
N VAL A 402 -20.51 -28.95 -16.41
CA VAL A 402 -21.33 -30.09 -16.80
C VAL A 402 -22.70 -29.54 -17.17
N ILE A 403 -22.94 -29.52 -18.49
CA ILE A 403 -24.06 -28.95 -19.28
C ILE A 403 -23.96 -27.44 -19.53
#